data_AF-A0A920LJW7-F1
#
_entry.id   AF-A0A920LJW7-F1
#
_cell.length_a   1.000
_cell.length_b   1.000
_cell.length_c   1.000
_cell.angle_alpha   90.00
_cell.angle_beta   90.00
_cell.angle_gamma   90.00
#
_symmetry.space_group_name_H-M   'P 1'
#
loop_
_entity.id
_entity.type
_entity.pdbx_description
1 polymer ?
#
loop_
_entity_poly.entity_id
_entity_poly.type
_entity_poly.pdbx_seq_one_letter_code
_entity_poly.pdbx_strand_id
1 'polypeptide(L)' 'MEDLLGICDYGSEITAVIGKDNIIGCQFHPEKSQKIGLKFIKNFINWSP' A
#
# COMPACT_ATOMS: atom_id res chain seq x y z
N MET A 1 -5.23 0.95 -15.84
CA MET A 1 -5.87 1.09 -14.53
C MET A 1 -5.82 -0.22 -13.73
N GLU A 2 -4.90 -1.14 -14.06
CA GLU A 2 -4.75 -2.43 -13.36
C GLU A 2 -3.80 -2.32 -12.15
N ASP A 3 -3.04 -1.22 -12.06
CA ASP A 3 -2.01 -1.06 -11.03
C ASP A 3 -2.51 -0.36 -9.74
N LEU A 4 -3.80 0.04 -9.67
CA LEU A 4 -4.37 0.76 -8.52
C LEU A 4 -4.94 -0.22 -7.49
N LEU A 5 -4.32 -0.31 -6.31
CA LEU A 5 -4.70 -1.27 -5.26
C LEU A 5 -5.41 -0.64 -4.06
N GLY A 6 -5.29 0.66 -3.88
CA GLY A 6 -5.95 1.37 -2.79
C GLY A 6 -6.00 2.87 -3.00
N ILE A 7 -7.11 3.46 -2.57
CA ILE A 7 -7.34 4.90 -2.56
C ILE A 7 -7.54 5.41 -1.13
N CYS A 8 -7.37 6.71 -0.95
CA CYS A 8 -7.74 7.45 0.26
C CYS A 8 -8.60 8.64 -0.16
N ASP A 9 -9.65 8.94 0.60
CA ASP A 9 -10.38 10.20 0.46
C ASP A 9 -9.68 11.28 1.30
N TYR A 10 -9.19 12.31 0.61
CA TYR A 10 -8.62 13.49 1.25
C TYR A 10 -9.05 14.75 0.48
N GLY A 11 -10.36 15.04 0.51
CA GLY A 11 -10.98 16.15 -0.24
C GLY A 11 -11.16 15.84 -1.74
N SER A 12 -10.48 14.80 -2.21
CA SER A 12 -10.69 14.08 -3.46
C SER A 12 -10.09 12.68 -3.29
N GLU A 13 -10.46 11.75 -4.16
CA GLU A 13 -9.82 10.43 -4.18
C GLU A 13 -8.37 10.57 -4.63
N ILE A 14 -7.46 10.10 -3.79
CA ILE A 14 -6.03 10.02 -4.09
C ILE A 14 -5.56 8.57 -4.09
N THR A 15 -4.55 8.27 -4.91
CA THR A 15 -3.91 6.95 -4.92
C THR A 15 -3.11 6.75 -3.65
N ALA A 16 -3.47 5.74 -2.85
CA ALA A 16 -2.77 5.40 -1.62
C ALA A 16 -1.81 4.23 -1.79
N VAL A 17 -2.16 3.27 -2.65
CA VAL A 17 -1.36 2.07 -2.94
C VAL A 17 -1.45 1.71 -4.41
N ILE A 18 -0.29 1.42 -5.00
CA ILE A 18 -0.17 0.84 -6.35
C ILE A 18 0.57 -0.50 -6.30
N GLY A 19 0.36 -1.33 -7.30
CA GLY A 19 1.13 -2.55 -7.49
C GLY A 19 1.22 -2.93 -8.96
N LYS A 20 2.37 -3.45 -9.36
CA LYS A 20 2.59 -3.95 -10.72
C LYS A 20 3.65 -5.04 -10.70
N ASP A 21 3.32 -6.20 -11.26
CA ASP A 21 4.18 -7.39 -11.22
C ASP A 21 4.64 -7.68 -9.77
N ASN A 22 5.94 -7.58 -9.49
CA ASN A 22 6.53 -7.79 -8.17
C ASN A 22 6.78 -6.49 -7.38
N ILE A 23 6.27 -5.35 -7.84
CA ILE A 23 6.47 -4.04 -7.24
C ILE A 23 5.20 -3.60 -6.50
N ILE A 24 5.36 -3.10 -5.27
CA ILE A 24 4.31 -2.43 -4.49
C ILE A 24 4.81 -1.06 -4.09
N GLY A 25 3.99 -0.03 -4.28
CA GLY A 25 4.23 1.33 -3.81
C GLY A 25 3.12 1.79 -2.88
N CYS A 26 3.45 2.47 -1.79
CA CYS A 26 2.47 3.08 -0.89
C CYS A 26 2.84 4.54 -0.63
N GLN A 27 1.83 5.41 -0.58
CA GLN A 27 2.03 6.84 -0.33
C GLN A 27 2.18 7.15 1.17
N PHE A 28 1.56 6.34 2.04
CA PHE A 28 1.72 6.48 3.49
C PHE A 28 3.02 5.82 3.96
N HIS A 29 3.43 6.15 5.19
CA HIS A 29 4.61 5.59 5.85
C HIS A 29 4.20 4.37 6.69
N PRO A 30 4.29 3.12 6.18
CA PRO A 30 3.85 1.94 6.93
C PRO A 30 4.62 1.78 8.25
N GLU A 31 5.86 2.23 8.35
CA GLU A 31 6.64 2.24 9.59
C GLU A 31 6.09 3.19 10.66
N LYS A 32 5.31 4.20 10.25
CA LYS A 32 4.66 5.17 11.16
C LYS A 32 3.19 4.86 11.42
N SER A 33 2.62 3.83 10.80
CA SER A 33 1.20 3.44 10.93
C SER A 33 0.94 2.38 12.02
N GLN A 34 1.85 2.26 12.99
CA GLN A 34 1.72 1.38 14.16
C GLN A 34 1.41 -0.09 13.78
N LYS A 35 0.52 -0.76 14.53
CA LYS A 35 0.19 -2.19 14.34
C LYS A 35 -0.31 -2.50 12.92
N ILE A 36 -1.05 -1.58 12.30
CA ILE A 36 -1.57 -1.77 10.94
C ILE A 36 -0.44 -1.68 9.93
N GLY A 37 0.46 -0.71 10.10
CA GLY A 37 1.65 -0.56 9.29
C GLY A 37 2.60 -1.76 9.35
N LEU A 38 2.86 -2.28 10.56
CA LEU A 38 3.65 -3.50 10.75
C LEU A 38 3.01 -4.72 10.08
N LYS A 39 1.67 -4.83 10.12
CA LYS A 39 0.95 -5.88 9.40
C LYS A 39 1.12 -5.75 7.89
N PHE A 40 1.06 -4.53 7.35
CA PHE A 40 1.30 -4.28 5.92
C PHE A 40 2.71 -4.73 5.50
N ILE A 41 3.75 -4.32 6.23
CA ILE A 41 5.13 -4.73 5.96
C ILE A 41 5.28 -6.26 6.06
N LYS A 42 4.69 -6.88 7.10
CA LYS A 42 4.71 -8.34 7.25
C LYS A 42 4.06 -9.04 6.06
N ASN A 43 2.94 -8.52 5.57
CA ASN A 43 2.27 -9.10 4.39
C ASN A 43 3.16 -8.98 3.16
N PHE A 44 3.81 -7.83 2.94
CA PHE A 44 4.74 -7.63 1.82
C PHE A 44 5.92 -8.60 1.87
N ILE A 45 6.53 -8.82 3.04
CA ILE A 45 7.66 -9.75 3.20
C ILE A 45 7.24 -11.21 2.92
N ASN A 46 6.02 -11.59 3.29
CA ASN A 46 5.52 -12.96 3.09
C ASN A 46 4.79 -13.14 1.74
N TRP A 47 4.77 -12.11 0.90
CA TRP A 47 4.08 -12.15 -0.38
C TRP A 47 4.94 -12.89 -1.41
N SER A 48 4.28 -13.78 -2.16
CA SER A 48 4.85 -14.48 -3.32
C SER A 48 4.09 -14.01 -4.57
N PRO A 49 4.57 -12.96 -5.27
CA PRO A 49 3.98 -12.46 -6.52
C PRO A 49 4.00 -13.48 -7.65
#